data_AF-A0A1Q9R1P2-F1
#
_entry.id   AF-A0A1Q9R1P2-F1
#
_cell.length_a   1.000
_cell.length_b   1.000
_cell.length_c   1.000
_cell.angle_alpha   90.00
_cell.angle_beta   90.00
_cell.angle_gamma   90.00
#
_symmetry.space_group_name_H-M   'P 1'
#
loop_
_entity.id
_entity.type
_entity.pdbx_description
1 polymer ?
#
loop_
_entity_poly.entity_id
_entity_poly.type
_entity_poly.pdbx_seq_one_letter_code
_entity_poly.pdbx_strand_id
1 'polypeptide(L)'
;MNFVELCLEGDVLEEEIDRFVEDWHEGRAGADMELHEYLGMSWEEYQLWATTPSVLPFVLTARKRGTSLRQELDQDRFTMAARASSVGEAAKVEAWLRSAGRI
;
A
#
# COMPACT_ATOMS: atom_id res chain seq x y z
N MET A 1 2.15 -17.39 4.59
CA MET A 1 1.46 -16.13 4.94
C MET A 1 2.36 -14.98 4.58
N ASN A 2 1.83 -13.99 3.88
CA ASN A 2 2.50 -12.69 3.68
C ASN A 2 1.97 -11.64 4.67
N PHE A 3 2.63 -10.48 4.75
CA PHE A 3 2.24 -9.40 5.65
C PHE A 3 0.77 -8.96 5.46
N VAL A 4 0.34 -8.73 4.22
CA VAL A 4 -1.04 -8.32 3.91
C VAL A 4 -2.06 -9.34 4.40
N GLU A 5 -1.83 -10.64 4.19
CA GLU A 5 -2.71 -11.70 4.70
C GLU A 5 -2.84 -11.65 6.22
N LEU A 6 -1.71 -11.53 6.92
CA LEU A 6 -1.68 -11.44 8.39
C LEU A 6 -2.44 -10.20 8.90
N CYS A 7 -2.33 -9.05 8.20
CA CYS A 7 -3.11 -7.86 8.53
C CYS A 7 -4.62 -8.09 8.33
N LEU A 8 -5.01 -8.81 7.28
CA LEU A 8 -6.43 -9.08 6.98
C LEU A 8 -7.05 -10.07 7.99
N GLU A 9 -6.25 -10.98 8.52
CA GLU A 9 -6.63 -11.92 9.58
C GLU A 9 -6.67 -11.26 10.97
N GLY A 10 -5.98 -10.12 11.13
CA GLY A 10 -5.89 -9.38 12.38
C GLY A 10 -4.77 -9.88 13.30
N ASP A 11 -3.85 -10.68 12.77
CA ASP A 11 -2.70 -11.23 13.50
C ASP A 11 -1.56 -10.22 13.65
N VAL A 12 -1.47 -9.25 12.73
CA VAL A 12 -0.49 -8.15 12.77
C VAL A 12 -1.14 -6.82 12.41
N LEU A 13 -0.59 -5.73 12.95
CA LEU A 13 -1.05 -4.38 12.67
C LEU A 13 -0.28 -3.74 11.51
N GLU A 14 -0.86 -2.71 10.89
CA GLU A 14 -0.23 -2.01 9.75
C GLU A 14 1.08 -1.33 10.13
N GLU A 15 1.22 -0.90 11.38
CA GLU A 15 2.41 -0.28 11.95
C GLU A 15 3.58 -1.27 12.09
N GLU A 16 3.32 -2.57 12.01
CA GLU A 16 4.37 -3.60 12.10
C GLU A 16 5.10 -3.81 10.77
N ILE A 17 4.70 -3.13 9.68
CA ILE A 17 5.32 -3.30 8.36
C ILE A 17 6.84 -3.06 8.38
N ASP A 18 7.32 -2.11 9.16
CA ASP A 18 8.75 -1.80 9.28
C ASP A 18 9.55 -3.00 9.83
N ARG A 19 8.95 -3.75 10.76
CA ARG A 19 9.54 -4.98 11.30
C ARG A 19 9.63 -6.08 10.26
N PHE A 20 8.61 -6.20 9.40
CA PHE A 20 8.64 -7.17 8.30
C PHE A 20 9.73 -6.83 7.29
N VAL A 21 9.90 -5.55 6.97
CA VAL A 21 10.97 -5.08 6.08
C VAL A 21 12.35 -5.37 6.70
N GLU A 22 12.51 -5.12 7.99
CA GLU A 22 13.73 -5.42 8.74
C GLU A 22 14.04 -6.94 8.77
N ASP A 23 13.04 -7.77 9.08
CA ASP A 23 13.15 -9.23 9.10
C ASP A 23 13.55 -9.80 7.72
N TRP A 24 13.02 -9.24 6.64
CA TRP A 24 13.42 -9.59 5.28
C TRP A 24 14.86 -9.16 4.99
N HIS A 25 15.24 -7.92 5.35
CA HIS A 25 16.59 -7.40 5.14
C HIS A 25 17.67 -8.20 5.87
N GLU A 26 17.37 -8.69 7.08
CA GLU A 26 18.30 -9.47 7.88
C GLU A 26 18.25 -10.97 7.56
N GLY A 27 17.44 -11.38 6.58
CA GLY A 27 17.30 -12.77 6.17
C GLY A 27 16.63 -13.65 7.24
N ARG A 28 15.92 -13.06 8.20
CA ARG A 28 15.14 -13.77 9.21
C ARG A 28 13.83 -14.32 8.65
N ALA A 29 13.30 -13.68 7.61
CA ALA A 29 12.06 -14.08 6.94
C ALA A 29 12.11 -13.79 5.43
N GLY A 30 11.15 -14.33 4.68
CA GLY A 30 11.05 -14.12 3.23
C GLY A 30 12.23 -14.66 2.42
N ALA A 31 12.83 -15.77 2.89
CA ALA A 31 13.88 -16.47 2.14
C ALA A 31 13.38 -16.82 0.73
N ASP A 32 14.22 -16.57 -0.26
CA ASP A 32 13.95 -16.81 -1.69
C ASP A 32 12.75 -16.03 -2.28
N MET A 33 12.26 -15.00 -1.57
CA MET A 33 11.19 -14.12 -2.03
C MET A 33 11.69 -12.69 -2.23
N GLU A 34 11.17 -12.00 -3.25
CA GLU A 34 11.32 -10.56 -3.31
C GLU A 34 10.48 -9.89 -2.21
N LEU A 35 10.91 -8.71 -1.74
CA LEU A 35 10.23 -8.01 -0.65
C LEU A 35 8.75 -7.77 -0.94
N HIS A 36 8.39 -7.44 -2.19
CA HIS A 36 6.99 -7.22 -2.56
C HIS A 36 6.16 -8.50 -2.42
N GLU A 37 6.72 -9.67 -2.71
CA GLU A 37 6.07 -10.97 -2.54
C GLU A 37 5.91 -11.30 -1.06
N TYR A 38 6.95 -11.07 -0.28
CA TYR A 38 6.93 -11.27 1.17
C TYR A 38 5.91 -10.35 1.87
N LEU A 39 5.77 -9.12 1.40
CA LEU A 39 4.74 -8.19 1.88
C LEU A 39 3.33 -8.52 1.36
N GLY A 40 3.21 -9.37 0.33
CA GLY A 40 1.91 -9.73 -0.26
C GLY A 40 1.38 -8.69 -1.25
N MET A 41 2.24 -7.80 -1.73
CA MET A 41 1.91 -6.73 -2.66
C MET A 41 2.23 -7.14 -4.11
N SER A 42 1.38 -6.69 -5.03
CA SER A 42 1.74 -6.63 -6.44
C SER A 42 2.88 -5.64 -6.62
N TRP A 43 3.60 -5.75 -7.74
CA TRP A 43 4.68 -4.83 -8.05
C TRP A 43 4.20 -3.37 -8.06
N GLU A 44 3.01 -3.10 -8.61
CA GLU A 44 2.44 -1.76 -8.65
C GLU A 44 2.09 -1.21 -7.28
N GLU A 45 1.50 -2.03 -6.40
CA GLU A 45 1.19 -1.63 -5.02
C GLU A 45 2.48 -1.33 -4.25
N TYR A 46 3.49 -2.21 -4.38
CA TYR A 46 4.78 -2.04 -3.73
C TYR A 46 5.50 -0.77 -4.18
N GLN A 47 5.56 -0.49 -5.49
CA GLN A 47 6.19 0.73 -6.01
C GLN A 47 5.52 2.00 -5.46
N LEU A 48 4.19 2.00 -5.36
CA LEU A 48 3.48 3.16 -4.83
C LEU A 48 3.70 3.29 -3.31
N TRP A 49 3.61 2.20 -2.56
CA TRP A 49 3.87 2.19 -1.12
C TRP A 49 5.30 2.61 -0.78
N ALA A 50 6.30 2.10 -1.49
CA ALA A 50 7.71 2.44 -1.27
C ALA A 50 8.00 3.94 -1.46
N THR A 51 7.22 4.63 -2.29
CA THR A 51 7.34 6.08 -2.50
C THR A 51 6.38 6.90 -1.63
N THR A 52 5.29 6.29 -1.17
CA THR A 52 4.20 6.93 -0.42
C THR A 52 3.67 5.97 0.65
N PRO A 53 4.33 5.85 1.82
CA PRO A 53 3.94 4.86 2.85
C PRO A 53 2.50 4.99 3.35
N SER A 54 1.92 6.20 3.27
CA SER A 54 0.53 6.49 3.64
C SER A 54 -0.51 5.78 2.76
N VAL A 55 -0.11 5.12 1.67
CA VAL A 55 -1.04 4.33 0.83
C VAL A 55 -1.33 2.93 1.40
N LEU A 56 -0.60 2.47 2.42
CA LEU A 56 -0.75 1.12 2.97
C LEU A 56 -2.19 0.77 3.38
N PRO A 57 -2.96 1.65 4.06
CA PRO A 57 -4.35 1.36 4.40
C PRO A 57 -5.25 1.13 3.17
N PHE A 58 -4.93 1.79 2.04
CA PHE A 58 -5.66 1.60 0.79
C PHE A 58 -5.31 0.28 0.12
N VAL A 59 -4.05 -0.17 0.22
CA VAL A 59 -3.64 -1.52 -0.22
C VAL A 59 -4.41 -2.56 0.58
N LEU A 60 -4.42 -2.47 1.91
CA LEU A 60 -5.14 -3.39 2.78
C LEU A 60 -6.65 -3.40 2.47
N THR A 61 -7.24 -2.21 2.27
CA THR A 61 -8.66 -2.08 1.92
C THR A 61 -8.98 -2.70 0.55
N ALA A 62 -8.14 -2.45 -0.45
CA ALA A 62 -8.30 -3.02 -1.79
C ALA A 62 -8.28 -4.54 -1.74
N ARG A 63 -7.31 -5.13 -1.03
CA ARG A 63 -7.20 -6.58 -0.86
C ARG A 63 -8.36 -7.18 -0.08
N LYS A 64 -8.81 -6.52 1.00
CA LYS A 64 -9.99 -6.94 1.77
C LYS A 64 -11.27 -6.97 0.92
N ARG A 65 -11.43 -6.01 0.00
CA ARG A 65 -12.63 -5.84 -0.83
C ARG A 65 -12.55 -6.56 -2.18
N GLY A 66 -11.38 -7.08 -2.55
CA GLY A 66 -11.13 -7.63 -3.88
C GLY A 66 -11.20 -6.57 -4.99
N THR A 67 -10.88 -5.32 -4.68
CA THR A 67 -10.85 -4.18 -5.61
C THR A 67 -9.40 -3.82 -5.96
N SER A 68 -9.21 -2.94 -6.94
CA SER A 68 -7.87 -2.43 -7.27
C SER A 68 -7.48 -1.24 -6.39
N LEU A 69 -6.18 -1.10 -6.07
CA LEU A 69 -5.65 0.05 -5.33
C LEU A 69 -6.07 1.39 -5.95
N ARG A 70 -6.10 1.46 -7.29
CA ARG A 70 -6.55 2.65 -8.02
C ARG A 70 -7.99 3.03 -7.68
N GLN A 71 -8.90 2.06 -7.62
CA GLN A 71 -10.30 2.32 -7.29
C GLN A 71 -10.46 2.87 -5.87
N GLU A 72 -9.70 2.33 -4.91
CA GLU A 72 -9.71 2.81 -3.52
C GLU A 72 -9.15 4.24 -3.43
N LEU A 73 -8.04 4.53 -4.11
CA LEU A 73 -7.46 5.89 -4.16
C LEU A 73 -8.38 6.89 -4.85
N ASP A 74 -9.04 6.51 -5.94
CA ASP A 74 -9.98 7.40 -6.64
C ASP A 74 -11.22 7.67 -5.78
N GLN A 75 -11.78 6.66 -5.09
CA GLN A 75 -12.88 6.84 -4.14
C GLN A 75 -12.49 7.77 -2.98
N ASP A 76 -11.27 7.65 -2.48
CA ASP A 76 -10.76 8.57 -1.46
C ASP A 76 -10.51 9.96 -2.03
N ARG A 77 -10.06 10.14 -3.28
CA ARG A 77 -10.00 11.46 -3.92
C ARG A 77 -11.39 12.11 -4.04
N PHE A 78 -12.44 11.35 -4.34
CA PHE A 78 -13.81 11.89 -4.33
C PHE A 78 -14.27 12.25 -2.91
N THR A 79 -13.96 11.41 -1.93
CA THR A 79 -14.32 11.62 -0.52
C THR A 79 -13.52 12.78 0.09
N MET A 80 -12.23 12.88 -0.24
CA MET A 80 -11.33 13.97 0.11
C MET A 80 -11.71 15.23 -0.65
N ALA A 81 -11.99 15.26 -1.95
CA ALA A 81 -12.48 16.46 -2.63
C ALA A 81 -13.79 16.96 -2.00
N ALA A 82 -14.65 16.06 -1.55
CA ALA A 82 -15.83 16.41 -0.75
C ALA A 82 -15.49 16.94 0.67
N ARG A 83 -14.30 16.63 1.20
CA ARG A 83 -13.78 17.02 2.53
C ARG A 83 -12.64 18.09 2.48
N ALA A 84 -12.09 18.43 1.30
CA ALA A 84 -10.73 18.93 1.10
C ALA A 84 -10.63 20.41 1.43
N SER A 85 -10.50 20.58 2.73
CA SER A 85 -9.78 21.64 3.39
C SER A 85 -8.29 21.24 3.64
N SER A 86 -7.72 20.21 2.99
CA SER A 86 -6.29 19.85 3.16
C SER A 86 -5.65 19.21 1.90
N VAL A 87 -4.46 19.70 1.51
CA VAL A 87 -3.98 19.72 0.12
C VAL A 87 -2.71 18.88 -0.13
N GLY A 88 -2.02 18.41 0.92
CA GLY A 88 -0.64 17.91 0.79
C GLY A 88 -0.49 16.49 0.22
N GLU A 89 -1.28 15.54 0.70
CA GLU A 89 -1.05 14.10 0.41
C GLU A 89 -1.69 13.63 -0.91
N ALA A 90 -2.85 14.18 -1.26
CA ALA A 90 -3.51 13.92 -2.54
C ALA A 90 -2.63 14.32 -3.75
N ALA A 91 -1.80 15.35 -3.59
CA ALA A 91 -0.92 15.85 -4.65
C ALA A 91 0.19 14.86 -5.02
N LYS A 92 0.73 14.09 -4.06
CA LYS A 92 1.79 13.11 -4.32
C LYS A 92 1.26 11.89 -5.09
N VAL A 93 0.09 11.40 -4.67
CA VAL A 93 -0.61 10.29 -5.35
C VAL A 93 -1.01 10.70 -6.77
N GLU A 94 -1.51 11.94 -6.95
CA GLU A 94 -1.84 12.46 -8.28
C GLU A 94 -0.61 12.61 -9.19
N ALA A 95 0.51 13.08 -8.66
CA ALA A 95 1.76 13.21 -9.41
C ALA A 95 2.24 11.84 -9.94
N TRP A 96 2.12 10.78 -9.13
CA TRP A 96 2.44 9.43 -9.56
C TRP A 96 1.49 8.89 -10.63
N LEU A 97 0.17 9.11 -10.47
CA LEU A 97 -0.82 8.65 -11.46
C LEU A 97 -0.58 9.28 -12.84
N ARG A 98 -0.15 10.55 -12.89
CA ARG A 98 0.23 11.25 -14.12
C ARG A 98 1.53 10.72 -14.71
N SER A 99 2.57 10.50 -13.89
CA SER A 99 3.87 10.03 -14.39
C SER A 99 3.83 8.58 -14.89
N ALA A 100 2.95 7.75 -14.31
CA ALA A 100 2.72 6.37 -14.73
C ALA A 100 1.81 6.25 -15.98
N GLY A 101 1.34 7.37 -16.55
CA GLY A 101 0.44 7.36 -17.71
C GLY A 101 -0.94 6.76 -17.43
N ARG A 102 -1.37 6.78 -16.17
CA ARG A 102 -2.62 6.14 -15.72
C ARG A 102 -3.82 7.09 -15.69
N ILE A 103 -3.62 8.39 -15.86
CA ILE A 103 -4.63 9.44 -16.10
C ILE A 103 -4.06 10.53 -17.03
#